data_AF-A0A3L6JDY0-F1
#
_entry.id   AF-A0A3L6JDY0-F1
#
_cell.length_a   1.000
_cell.length_b   1.000
_cell.length_c   1.000
_cell.angle_alpha   90.00
_cell.angle_beta   90.00
_cell.angle_gamma   90.00
#
_symmetry.space_group_name_H-M   'P 1'
#
loop_
_entity.id
_entity.type
_entity.pdbx_description
1 polymer ?
#
loop_
_entity_poly.entity_id
_entity_poly.type
_entity_poly.pdbx_seq_one_letter_code
_entity_poly.pdbx_strand_id
1 'polypeptide(L)'
;MGKEKGFGALILILAFLVLIYYTWGLVILQNPWFGPAATSWAYGLFPPGILRDIFVPDWRFLVMLPIWLAVVLIAVIGMWIGWTMVTTPAPEPLEDFDFEEEKKPEAKPEEKKPESKAPQKGKS
;
A
#
# COMPACT_ATOMS: atom_id res chain seq x y z
N MET A 1 -6.49 -13.24 -24.58
CA MET A 1 -6.85 -12.84 -23.20
C MET A 1 -6.46 -11.39 -23.02
N GLY A 2 -7.36 -10.54 -22.52
CA GLY A 2 -7.14 -9.10 -22.39
C GLY A 2 -5.84 -8.78 -21.66
N LYS A 3 -5.12 -7.74 -22.11
CA LYS A 3 -3.82 -7.32 -21.56
C LYS A 3 -3.88 -7.17 -20.04
N GLU A 4 -5.04 -6.76 -19.49
CA GLU A 4 -5.27 -6.65 -18.05
C GLU A 4 -5.09 -8.00 -17.31
N LYS A 5 -5.58 -9.11 -17.87
CA LYS A 5 -5.39 -10.45 -17.29
C LYS A 5 -3.93 -10.90 -17.37
N GLY A 6 -3.21 -10.49 -18.41
CA GLY A 6 -1.79 -10.73 -18.55
C GLY A 6 -0.97 -10.05 -17.46
N PHE A 7 -1.24 -8.76 -17.19
CA PHE A 7 -0.58 -8.02 -16.11
C PHE A 7 -0.91 -8.61 -14.73
N GLY A 8 -2.17 -8.99 -14.49
CA GLY A 8 -2.59 -9.65 -13.26
C GLY A 8 -1.89 -10.99 -13.02
N ALA A 9 -1.74 -11.81 -14.06
CA ALA A 9 -1.00 -13.07 -13.95
C ALA A 9 0.50 -12.85 -13.69
N LEU A 10 1.09 -11.84 -14.34
CA LEU A 10 2.51 -11.52 -14.19
C LEU A 10 2.83 -11.07 -12.76
N ILE A 11 2.02 -10.17 -12.19
CA ILE A 11 2.23 -9.73 -10.81
C ILE A 11 2.00 -10.86 -9.79
N LEU A 12 1.07 -11.78 -10.05
CA LEU A 12 0.87 -12.96 -9.21
C LEU A 12 2.09 -13.87 -9.22
N ILE A 13 2.65 -14.16 -10.41
CA ILE A 13 3.87 -14.97 -10.53
C ILE A 13 5.01 -14.30 -9.78
N LEU A 14 5.21 -13.00 -9.96
CA LEU A 14 6.24 -12.24 -9.24
C LEU A 14 6.05 -12.33 -7.73
N ALA A 15 4.83 -12.11 -7.23
CA ALA A 15 4.53 -12.20 -5.80
C ALA A 15 4.79 -13.62 -5.25
N PHE A 16 4.45 -14.65 -6.03
CA PHE A 16 4.71 -16.04 -5.66
C PHE A 16 6.20 -16.35 -5.60
N LEU A 17 7.00 -15.85 -6.55
CA LEU A 17 8.46 -15.97 -6.52
C LEU A 17 9.06 -15.29 -5.29
N VAL A 18 8.59 -14.09 -4.94
CA VAL A 18 9.01 -13.39 -3.72
C VAL A 18 8.65 -14.20 -2.47
N LEU A 19 7.45 -14.78 -2.42
CA LEU A 19 7.01 -15.61 -1.30
C LEU A 19 7.90 -16.85 -1.13
N ILE A 20 8.20 -17.55 -2.23
CA ILE A 20 9.11 -18.71 -2.20
C ILE A 20 10.49 -18.28 -1.70
N TYR A 21 11.02 -17.17 -2.23
CA TYR A 21 12.34 -16.67 -1.84
C TYR A 21 12.41 -16.30 -0.35
N TYR A 22 11.40 -15.60 0.18
CA TYR A 22 11.33 -15.27 1.60
C TYR A 22 11.16 -16.51 2.48
N THR A 23 10.37 -17.48 2.03
CA THR A 23 10.20 -18.75 2.75
C THR A 23 11.52 -19.53 2.78
N TRP A 24 12.25 -19.56 1.66
CA TRP A 24 13.58 -20.16 1.58
C TRP A 24 14.57 -19.48 2.55
N GLY A 25 14.70 -18.16 2.45
CA GLY A 25 15.68 -17.38 3.22
C GLY A 25 15.40 -17.30 4.72
N LEU A 26 14.14 -17.08 5.12
CA LEU A 26 13.78 -16.86 6.53
C LEU A 26 13.27 -18.11 7.23
N VAL A 27 12.50 -18.96 6.55
CA VAL A 27 11.89 -20.12 7.22
C VAL A 27 12.80 -21.33 7.08
N ILE A 28 13.30 -21.61 5.87
CA ILE A 28 14.04 -22.85 5.63
C ILE A 28 15.47 -22.79 6.16
N LEU A 29 16.21 -21.74 5.78
CA LEU A 29 17.61 -21.61 6.19
C LEU A 29 17.77 -21.32 7.69
N GLN A 30 16.81 -20.64 8.33
CA GLN A 30 16.89 -20.32 9.77
C GLN A 30 16.28 -21.38 10.68
N ASN A 31 15.62 -22.40 10.13
CA ASN A 31 15.00 -23.42 10.95
C ASN A 31 16.08 -24.21 11.73
N PRO A 32 15.98 -24.37 13.06
CA PRO A 32 16.96 -25.14 13.83
C PRO A 32 17.13 -26.60 13.40
N TRP A 33 16.08 -27.23 12.85
CA TRP A 33 16.07 -28.65 12.51
C TRP A 33 16.74 -28.96 11.18
N PHE A 34 16.53 -28.13 10.15
CA PHE A 34 17.03 -28.38 8.79
C PHE A 34 17.84 -27.23 8.21
N GLY A 35 17.84 -26.07 8.85
CA GLY A 35 18.59 -24.88 8.47
C GLY A 35 20.10 -25.12 8.41
N PRO A 36 20.74 -25.73 9.42
CA PRO A 36 22.18 -26.00 9.37
C PRO A 36 22.57 -26.90 8.19
N ALA A 37 21.77 -27.93 7.90
CA ALA A 37 22.01 -28.84 6.79
C ALA A 37 21.78 -28.15 5.43
N ALA A 38 20.67 -27.41 5.29
CA ALA A 38 20.34 -26.67 4.07
C ALA A 38 21.38 -25.58 3.77
N THR A 39 21.83 -24.85 4.80
CA THR A 39 22.85 -23.80 4.65
C THR A 39 24.20 -24.40 4.28
N SER A 40 24.59 -25.51 4.91
CA SER A 40 25.84 -26.21 4.58
C SER A 40 25.83 -26.74 3.14
N TRP A 41 24.71 -27.34 2.73
CA TRP A 41 24.49 -27.78 1.36
C TRP A 41 24.57 -26.62 0.36
N ALA A 42 23.91 -25.49 0.66
CA ALA A 42 23.94 -24.32 -0.20
C ALA A 42 25.35 -23.70 -0.29
N TYR A 43 26.10 -23.63 0.81
CA TYR A 43 27.50 -23.19 0.78
C TYR A 43 28.43 -24.14 0.04
N GLY A 44 28.10 -25.43 -0.04
CA GLY A 44 28.83 -26.39 -0.86
C GLY A 44 28.55 -26.26 -2.36
N LEU A 45 27.32 -25.89 -2.73
CA LEU A 45 26.92 -25.70 -4.13
C LEU A 45 27.32 -24.34 -4.70
N PHE A 46 27.32 -23.29 -3.87
CA PHE A 46 27.57 -21.93 -4.30
C PHE A 46 28.91 -21.42 -3.73
N PRO A 47 29.94 -21.27 -4.58
CA PRO A 47 31.20 -20.65 -4.18
C PRO A 47 31.00 -19.22 -3.64
N PRO A 48 31.95 -18.69 -2.86
CA PRO A 48 31.90 -17.29 -2.42
C PRO A 48 31.74 -16.35 -3.61
N GLY A 49 30.69 -15.51 -3.58
CA GLY A 49 30.36 -14.57 -4.66
C GLY A 49 28.87 -14.24 -4.69
N ILE A 50 28.47 -13.44 -5.68
CA ILE A 50 27.11 -12.88 -5.80
C ILE A 50 26.03 -13.97 -5.79
N LEU A 51 26.29 -15.12 -6.43
CA LEU A 51 25.32 -16.23 -6.46
C LEU A 51 25.06 -16.78 -5.06
N ARG A 52 26.10 -16.94 -4.23
CA ARG A 52 25.93 -17.39 -2.83
C ARG A 52 25.13 -16.38 -2.03
N ASP A 53 25.38 -15.09 -2.20
CA ASP A 53 24.66 -14.06 -1.45
C ASP A 53 23.16 -13.99 -1.82
N ILE A 54 22.82 -14.33 -3.07
CA ILE A 54 21.42 -14.45 -3.51
C ILE A 54 20.76 -15.73 -2.98
N PHE A 55 21.44 -16.88 -3.03
CA PHE A 55 20.84 -18.16 -2.61
C PHE A 55 20.89 -18.42 -1.11
N VAL A 56 21.80 -17.77 -0.39
CA VAL A 56 21.97 -17.83 1.07
C VAL A 56 22.02 -16.41 1.64
N PRO A 57 20.91 -15.66 1.55
CA PRO A 57 20.90 -14.28 1.98
C PRO A 57 20.94 -14.18 3.51
N ASP A 58 21.50 -13.09 4.03
CA ASP A 58 21.42 -12.79 5.46
C ASP A 58 19.96 -12.55 5.86
N TRP A 59 19.46 -13.28 6.85
CA TRP A 59 18.12 -13.14 7.40
C TRP A 59 17.81 -11.71 7.86
N ARG A 60 18.82 -11.00 8.38
CA ARG A 60 18.69 -9.61 8.80
C ARG A 60 18.31 -8.74 7.63
N PHE A 61 18.94 -8.96 6.47
CA PHE A 61 18.65 -8.19 5.27
C PHE A 61 17.21 -8.42 4.79
N LEU A 62 16.73 -9.67 4.81
CA LEU A 62 15.35 -9.99 4.41
C LEU A 62 14.30 -9.36 5.34
N VAL A 63 14.59 -9.23 6.63
CA VAL A 63 13.67 -8.56 7.58
C VAL A 63 13.79 -7.04 7.51
N MET A 64 15.01 -6.51 7.38
CA MET A 64 15.27 -5.07 7.32
C MET A 64 14.70 -4.44 6.06
N LEU A 65 14.77 -5.13 4.91
CA LEU A 65 14.33 -4.58 3.62
C LEU A 65 12.87 -4.09 3.60
N PRO A 66 11.84 -4.87 4.01
CA PRO A 66 10.46 -4.40 4.02
C PRO A 66 10.23 -3.28 5.05
N ILE A 67 10.89 -3.34 6.21
CA ILE A 67 10.80 -2.30 7.24
C ILE A 67 11.38 -0.99 6.70
N TRP A 68 12.55 -1.06 6.08
CA TRP A 68 13.21 0.08 5.46
C TRP A 68 12.34 0.67 4.34
N LEU A 69 11.76 -0.16 3.47
CA LEU A 69 10.84 0.28 2.42
C LEU A 69 9.63 1.03 3.00
N ALA A 70 9.04 0.52 4.08
CA ALA A 70 7.92 1.18 4.74
C ALA A 70 8.32 2.56 5.32
N VAL A 71 9.48 2.65 5.98
CA VAL A 71 9.99 3.91 6.53
C VAL A 71 10.30 4.92 5.42
N VAL A 72 10.97 4.48 4.35
CA VAL A 72 11.28 5.34 3.19
C VAL A 72 10.01 5.85 2.53
N LEU A 73 8.99 4.99 2.36
CA LEU A 73 7.71 5.41 1.78
C LEU A 73 7.06 6.54 2.60
N ILE A 74 7.03 6.40 3.93
CA ILE A 74 6.50 7.43 4.84
C ILE A 74 7.34 8.72 4.74
N ALA A 75 8.66 8.60 4.71
CA ALA A 75 9.56 9.74 4.60
C ALA A 75 9.40 10.50 3.28
N VAL A 76 9.22 9.79 2.15
CA VAL A 76 8.95 10.40 0.84
C VAL A 76 7.63 11.16 0.84
N ILE A 77 6.58 10.60 1.47
CA ILE A 77 5.29 11.31 1.62
C ILE A 77 5.46 12.57 2.48
N GLY A 78 6.15 12.47 3.62
CA GLY A 78 6.42 13.63 4.48
C GLY A 78 7.25 14.71 3.79
N MET A 79 8.25 14.32 3.01
CA MET A 79 9.06 15.22 2.19
C MET A 79 8.21 15.92 1.13
N TRP A 80 7.31 15.19 0.46
CA TRP A 80 6.38 15.77 -0.52
C TRP A 80 5.44 16.80 0.13
N ILE A 81 4.85 16.47 1.28
CA ILE A 81 3.98 17.40 2.01
C ILE A 81 4.77 18.63 2.46
N GLY A 82 5.94 18.44 3.06
CA GLY A 82 6.81 19.54 3.49
C GLY A 82 7.22 20.45 2.33
N TRP A 83 7.52 19.87 1.17
CA TRP A 83 7.77 20.64 -0.05
C TRP A 83 6.57 21.50 -0.44
N THR A 84 5.35 20.95 -0.45
CA THR A 84 4.15 21.72 -0.82
C THR A 84 3.86 22.88 0.12
N MET A 85 4.13 22.75 1.43
CA MET A 85 3.94 23.82 2.42
C MET A 85 4.94 24.99 2.26
N VAL A 86 6.18 24.71 1.88
CA VAL A 86 7.18 25.76 1.60
C VAL A 86 6.79 26.56 0.35
N THR A 87 6.15 25.91 -0.62
CA THR A 87 5.75 26.53 -1.88
C THR A 87 4.37 27.21 -1.85
N THR A 88 3.66 27.22 -0.72
CA THR A 88 2.41 27.98 -0.57
C THR A 88 2.69 29.37 0.01
N PRO A 89 2.73 30.44 -0.80
CA PRO A 89 2.75 31.81 -0.27
C PRO A 89 1.46 32.08 0.52
N ALA A 90 1.56 32.93 1.55
CA ALA A 90 0.43 33.29 2.39
C ALA A 90 -0.74 33.78 1.51
N PRO A 91 -1.95 33.23 1.67
CA PRO A 91 -3.11 33.66 0.89
C PRO A 91 -3.32 35.16 1.09
N GLU A 92 -3.45 35.89 -0.02
CA GLU A 92 -3.72 37.33 0.02
C GLU A 92 -5.02 37.59 0.79
N PRO A 93 -5.10 38.68 1.59
CA PRO A 93 -6.29 39.01 2.36
C PRO A 93 -7.51 39.12 1.43
N LEU A 94 -8.58 38.42 1.80
CA LEU A 94 -9.85 38.35 1.08
C LEU A 94 -10.63 39.69 1.19
N GLU A 95 -10.04 40.82 0.82
CA GLU A 95 -10.74 42.11 0.71
C GLU A 95 -11.56 42.26 -0.59
N ASP A 96 -11.48 41.30 -1.53
CA ASP A 96 -12.19 41.34 -2.83
C ASP A 96 -13.33 40.31 -2.97
N PHE A 97 -13.78 39.65 -1.89
CA PHE A 97 -15.08 38.96 -1.92
C PHE A 97 -16.17 39.91 -1.41
N ASP A 98 -16.59 40.79 -2.30
CA ASP A 98 -17.81 41.58 -2.22
C ASP A 98 -19.02 40.63 -2.04
N PHE A 99 -19.34 40.28 -0.79
CA PHE A 99 -20.53 39.52 -0.40
C PHE A 99 -21.80 40.39 -0.44
N GLU A 100 -21.88 41.39 -1.31
CA GLU A 100 -22.97 42.37 -1.32
C GLU A 100 -24.07 42.15 -2.37
N GLU A 101 -23.95 41.22 -3.33
CA GLU A 101 -24.88 41.22 -4.49
C GLU A 101 -25.86 40.05 -4.67
N GLU A 102 -26.23 39.23 -3.68
CA GLU A 102 -27.36 38.30 -3.89
C GLU A 102 -28.22 37.99 -2.66
N LYS A 103 -28.77 39.05 -2.06
CA LYS A 103 -29.98 38.97 -1.24
C LYS A 103 -31.21 39.04 -2.16
N LYS A 104 -31.82 37.90 -2.52
CA LYS A 104 -33.24 37.83 -2.94
C LYS A 104 -33.98 36.70 -2.22
N PRO A 105 -35.25 36.92 -1.80
CA PRO A 105 -35.89 36.19 -0.71
C PRO A 105 -36.84 35.06 -1.16
N GLU A 106 -37.18 34.25 -0.16
CA GLU A 106 -38.12 33.13 0.02
C GLU A 106 -39.39 32.97 -0.86
N ALA A 107 -39.93 31.73 -0.78
CA ALA A 107 -41.28 31.20 -1.11
C ALA A 107 -41.38 30.41 -2.44
N LYS A 108 -41.98 29.21 -2.56
CA LYS A 108 -42.77 28.29 -1.70
C LYS A 108 -42.89 26.90 -2.43
N PRO A 109 -43.52 25.87 -1.83
CA PRO A 109 -43.34 24.42 -2.08
C PRO A 109 -44.50 23.72 -2.84
N GLU A 110 -44.28 22.48 -3.32
CA GLU A 110 -45.26 21.36 -3.46
C GLU A 110 -44.55 20.18 -4.18
N GLU A 111 -44.32 19.03 -3.54
CA GLU A 111 -45.23 17.88 -3.40
C GLU A 111 -45.29 16.96 -4.64
N LYS A 112 -44.66 15.77 -4.53
CA LYS A 112 -45.22 14.45 -4.92
C LYS A 112 -44.24 13.30 -4.67
N LYS A 113 -44.48 12.57 -3.58
CA LYS A 113 -44.29 11.11 -3.47
C LYS A 113 -45.24 10.43 -4.49
N PRO A 114 -44.97 9.20 -5.00
CA PRO A 114 -44.98 7.97 -4.19
C PRO A 114 -43.94 6.95 -4.74
N GLU A 115 -43.69 5.72 -4.30
CA GLU A 115 -44.26 4.76 -3.36
C GLU A 115 -43.18 3.65 -3.26
N SER A 116 -42.81 3.15 -2.07
CA SER A 116 -42.32 1.77 -1.91
C SER A 116 -42.17 1.38 -0.44
N LYS A 117 -43.13 0.56 0.00
CA LYS A 117 -43.01 -0.58 0.94
C LYS A 117 -42.87 -0.30 2.44
N ALA A 118 -44.07 -0.30 3.05
CA ALA A 118 -44.55 -1.16 4.14
C ALA A 118 -43.66 -1.38 5.41
N PRO A 119 -44.16 -0.97 6.60
CA PRO A 119 -43.45 -1.09 7.88
C PRO A 119 -43.49 -2.50 8.50
N GLN A 120 -42.41 -2.81 9.23
CA GLN A 120 -42.30 -3.99 10.08
C GLN A 120 -43.19 -3.89 11.33
N LYS A 121 -43.99 -4.96 11.53
CA LYS A 121 -44.17 -5.76 12.76
C LYS A 121 -44.50 -5.05 14.10
N GLY A 122 -45.69 -5.36 14.63
CA GLY A 122 -45.86 -5.71 16.05
C GLY A 122 -47.04 -5.06 16.81
N LYS A 123 -48.04 -5.88 17.17
CA LYS A 123 -48.74 -6.00 18.48
C LYS A 123 -50.22 -6.36 18.30
N SER A 124 -50.58 -7.62 18.51
CA SER A 124 -51.40 -8.10 19.63
C SER A 124 -51.74 -9.56 19.45
#